data_AF-A0AA91T249-F1
#
_entry.id   AF-A0AA91T249-F1
#
_cell.length_a   1.000
_cell.length_b   1.000
_cell.length_c   1.000
_cell.angle_alpha   90.00
_cell.angle_beta   90.00
_cell.angle_gamma   90.00
#
_symmetry.space_group_name_H-M   'P 1'
#
loop_
_entity.id
_entity.type
_entity.pdbx_description
1 polymer ?
#
loop_
_entity_poly.entity_id
_entity_poly.type
_entity_poly.pdbx_seq_one_letter_code
_entity_poly.pdbx_strand_id
1 'polypeptide(L)'
;MPFGYFLPAAGSAREYYNLPFLSHSRSLTSTARRFNEEKNSDAAISETHAADQEKGNNTEDVAPADDFLTTIFDSMEPYIDTYEVYKQLTRAGFTAEQSNEIIDLLVYQLNTKLSKLSTKYSQIYELENEQYLFESAQQELRVDITRNREQHINDAVTKINALETDYEVISDELNNHFIQMKNDVQVAINDQKSDNTLKSKKIMLRIQETNHKITTELNMAMRSEIESLRWHLSRWGLIAIMASVCASSVTIYVYRIKKERANSANNEFVPLVIYEPSEFDEDDYHADLDPNAI
;
A
#
# COMPACT_ATOMS: atom_id res chain seq x y z
N MET A 1 -8.76 -10.94 -56.23
CA MET A 1 -9.39 -11.57 -55.04
C MET A 1 -9.93 -12.93 -55.47
N PRO A 2 -9.85 -14.00 -54.65
CA PRO A 2 -9.95 -13.95 -53.18
C PRO A 2 -8.74 -14.50 -52.41
N PHE A 3 -8.67 -14.02 -51.17
CA PHE A 3 -7.80 -14.43 -50.07
C PHE A 3 -8.24 -15.75 -49.46
N GLY A 4 -7.30 -16.61 -49.08
CA GLY A 4 -7.51 -17.75 -48.20
C GLY A 4 -6.43 -17.75 -47.12
N TYR A 5 -6.82 -17.43 -45.88
CA TYR A 5 -5.99 -17.51 -44.68
C TYR A 5 -5.78 -18.97 -44.29
N PHE A 6 -4.53 -19.37 -44.03
CA PHE A 6 -4.20 -20.67 -43.45
C PHE A 6 -3.33 -20.44 -42.20
N LEU A 7 -3.92 -20.62 -41.02
CA LEU A 7 -3.19 -20.79 -39.76
C LEU A 7 -2.54 -22.18 -39.76
N PRO A 8 -1.26 -22.33 -39.39
CA PRO A 8 -0.76 -23.63 -38.98
C PRO A 8 -0.93 -23.83 -37.47
N ALA A 9 -1.31 -25.07 -37.16
CA ALA A 9 -1.72 -25.59 -35.88
C ALA A 9 -0.59 -25.69 -34.84
N ALA A 10 -1.03 -25.73 -33.59
CA ALA A 10 -0.25 -26.10 -32.41
C ALA A 10 0.47 -27.45 -32.60
N GLY A 11 1.77 -27.46 -32.31
CA GLY A 11 2.57 -28.67 -32.32
C GLY A 11 3.98 -28.45 -31.78
N SER A 12 4.23 -28.98 -30.58
CA SER A 12 5.53 -29.44 -30.09
C SER A 12 6.64 -28.41 -29.84
N ALA A 13 6.62 -27.81 -28.64
CA ALA A 13 7.81 -27.22 -28.02
C ALA A 13 8.07 -27.90 -26.67
N ARG A 14 8.81 -29.00 -26.70
CA ARG A 14 9.42 -29.62 -25.51
C ARG A 14 10.85 -30.00 -25.85
N GLU A 15 11.74 -29.03 -25.73
CA GLU A 15 13.15 -29.25 -25.44
C GLU A 15 13.78 -27.89 -25.10
N TYR A 16 13.67 -27.51 -23.82
CA TYR A 16 14.53 -26.49 -23.24
C TYR A 16 15.39 -27.15 -22.17
N TYR A 17 16.69 -26.95 -22.34
CA TYR A 17 17.78 -27.46 -21.56
C TYR A 17 17.62 -27.14 -20.06
N ASN A 18 17.85 -28.16 -19.25
CA ASN A 18 18.06 -28.05 -17.80
C ASN A 18 19.27 -27.13 -17.53
N LEU A 19 19.05 -26.05 -16.76
CA LEU A 19 20.12 -25.36 -16.02
C LEU A 19 19.94 -25.66 -14.52
N PRO A 20 20.98 -26.12 -13.81
CA PRO A 20 20.87 -26.39 -12.38
C PRO A 20 20.84 -25.06 -11.60
N PHE A 21 19.76 -24.90 -10.84
CA PHE A 21 19.57 -23.88 -9.82
C PHE A 21 20.57 -24.13 -8.67
N LEU A 22 21.53 -23.23 -8.46
CA LEU A 22 22.34 -23.20 -7.25
C LEU A 22 21.95 -21.97 -6.42
N SER A 23 21.10 -22.21 -5.42
CA SER A 23 20.89 -21.32 -4.30
C SER A 23 22.15 -21.28 -3.42
N HIS A 24 22.75 -20.10 -3.27
CA HIS A 24 23.51 -19.79 -2.06
C HIS A 24 23.38 -18.31 -1.71
N SER A 25 22.64 -18.07 -0.63
CA SER A 25 22.65 -16.84 0.13
C SER A 25 24.04 -16.62 0.73
N ARG A 26 24.74 -15.57 0.30
CA ARG A 26 25.83 -14.98 1.07
C ARG A 26 25.77 -13.46 0.99
N SER A 27 25.66 -12.86 2.16
CA SER A 27 25.76 -11.44 2.46
C SER A 27 26.97 -10.80 1.78
N LEU A 28 26.77 -9.70 1.05
CA LEU A 28 27.86 -8.87 0.51
C LEU A 28 27.60 -7.40 0.83
N THR A 29 27.86 -6.99 2.06
CA THR A 29 27.96 -5.56 2.44
C THR A 29 29.41 -5.08 2.60
N SER A 30 30.41 -5.87 2.17
CA SER A 30 31.83 -5.48 2.27
C SER A 30 32.60 -5.39 0.95
N THR A 31 32.06 -5.89 -0.16
CA THR A 31 32.78 -5.91 -1.47
C THR A 31 32.58 -4.64 -2.30
N ALA A 32 31.50 -3.88 -2.06
CA ALA A 32 31.22 -2.64 -2.79
C ALA A 32 32.20 -1.49 -2.49
N ARG A 33 33.00 -1.59 -1.40
CA ARG A 33 33.99 -0.56 -1.04
C ARG A 33 35.37 -0.77 -1.66
N ARG A 34 35.68 -1.97 -2.16
CA ARG A 34 36.96 -2.26 -2.82
C ARG A 34 36.97 -1.97 -4.32
N PHE A 35 35.81 -1.91 -4.97
CA PHE A 35 35.73 -1.54 -6.39
C PHE A 35 35.86 -0.03 -6.65
N ASN A 36 35.80 0.80 -5.61
CA ASN A 36 35.93 2.26 -5.74
C ASN A 36 37.37 2.76 -5.53
N GLU A 37 38.29 1.90 -5.10
CA GLU A 37 39.72 2.22 -4.94
C GLU A 37 40.54 1.84 -6.19
N GLU A 38 40.06 0.88 -6.99
CA GLU A 38 40.73 0.49 -8.26
C GLU A 38 40.32 1.38 -9.45
N LYS A 39 39.16 2.08 -9.35
CA LYS A 39 38.75 3.07 -10.35
C LYS A 39 39.53 4.39 -10.25
N ASN A 40 40.32 4.59 -9.19
CA ASN A 40 41.14 5.78 -9.01
C ASN A 40 42.62 5.57 -9.42
N SER A 41 43.02 4.35 -9.81
CA SER A 41 44.33 4.09 -10.42
C SER A 41 44.29 4.08 -11.96
N ASP A 42 43.12 3.89 -12.56
CA ASP A 42 42.96 3.79 -14.03
C ASP A 42 42.56 5.12 -14.69
N ALA A 43 42.33 6.19 -13.91
CA ALA A 43 42.07 7.53 -14.42
C ALA A 43 43.36 8.38 -14.64
N ALA A 44 44.55 7.80 -14.43
CA ALA A 44 45.84 8.51 -14.54
C ALA A 44 46.67 8.13 -15.78
N ILE A 45 46.10 7.47 -16.78
CA ILE A 45 46.78 7.15 -18.05
C ILE A 45 45.87 7.48 -19.24
N SER A 46 45.51 8.76 -19.38
CA SER A 46 44.92 9.25 -20.63
C SER A 46 45.09 10.77 -20.73
N GLU A 47 46.31 11.27 -20.62
CA GLU A 47 46.61 12.68 -20.98
C GLU A 47 48.12 12.90 -21.11
N THR A 48 48.74 12.27 -22.09
CA THR A 48 50.02 12.74 -22.66
C THR A 48 50.13 12.19 -24.06
N HIS A 49 49.89 13.05 -25.06
CA HIS A 49 50.75 13.23 -26.24
C HIS A 49 49.99 14.04 -27.30
N ALA A 50 49.88 15.34 -27.05
CA ALA A 50 49.73 16.34 -28.11
C ALA A 50 50.63 17.53 -27.77
N ALA A 51 51.38 17.98 -28.78
CA ALA A 51 52.35 19.08 -28.84
C ALA A 51 53.77 18.81 -28.29
N ASP A 52 54.69 18.44 -29.18
CA ASP A 52 55.64 19.43 -29.71
C ASP A 52 56.26 18.95 -31.04
N GLN A 53 56.19 19.80 -32.05
CA GLN A 53 57.00 19.72 -33.28
C GLN A 53 58.22 20.64 -33.10
N GLU A 54 59.44 20.12 -33.18
CA GLU A 54 60.35 20.47 -34.29
C GLU A 54 61.72 19.76 -34.21
N LYS A 55 62.13 19.30 -35.40
CA LYS A 55 63.47 19.02 -35.93
C LYS A 55 64.22 17.76 -35.51
N GLY A 56 64.29 16.85 -36.49
CA GLY A 56 65.50 16.05 -36.72
C GLY A 56 65.28 14.80 -37.57
N ASN A 57 65.26 14.98 -38.90
CA ASN A 57 65.63 14.00 -39.93
C ASN A 57 65.13 12.55 -39.78
N ASN A 58 64.14 12.16 -40.57
CA ASN A 58 64.40 11.62 -41.91
C ASN A 58 63.07 11.54 -42.65
N THR A 59 63.01 12.28 -43.74
CA THR A 59 62.05 12.08 -44.82
C THR A 59 62.31 10.70 -45.39
N GLU A 60 61.50 9.71 -45.03
CA GLU A 60 61.20 8.64 -45.96
C GLU A 60 59.95 9.09 -46.70
N ASP A 61 60.20 9.65 -47.88
CA ASP A 61 59.20 9.94 -48.88
C ASP A 61 58.23 8.76 -48.96
N VAL A 62 56.96 9.02 -48.69
CA VAL A 62 55.88 8.14 -49.14
C VAL A 62 55.84 8.33 -50.65
N ALA A 63 56.76 7.64 -51.32
CA ALA A 63 56.75 7.48 -52.75
C ALA A 63 55.40 6.84 -53.10
N PRO A 64 54.70 7.36 -54.11
CA PRO A 64 53.41 6.83 -54.50
C PRO A 64 53.67 5.39 -54.97
N ALA A 65 52.92 4.41 -54.44
CA ALA A 65 53.22 2.98 -54.53
C ALA A 65 53.34 2.44 -55.97
N ASP A 66 52.85 3.21 -56.93
CA ASP A 66 53.00 3.09 -58.38
C ASP A 66 54.46 3.16 -58.87
N ASP A 67 55.36 3.82 -58.13
CA ASP A 67 56.78 3.97 -58.51
C ASP A 67 57.65 2.80 -57.99
N PHE A 68 57.21 2.10 -56.94
CA PHE A 68 57.96 0.96 -56.40
C PHE A 68 57.90 -0.26 -57.34
N LEU A 69 56.73 -0.57 -57.91
CA LEU A 69 56.55 -1.76 -58.75
C LEU A 69 57.07 -1.61 -60.18
N THR A 70 57.21 -0.38 -60.67
CA THR A 70 57.86 -0.08 -61.95
C THR A 70 59.38 -0.15 -61.83
N THR A 71 59.96 0.20 -60.68
CA THR A 71 61.41 0.15 -60.42
C THR A 71 61.95 -1.24 -60.06
N ILE A 72 61.10 -2.18 -59.60
CA ILE A 72 61.52 -3.59 -59.39
C ILE A 72 62.04 -4.23 -60.68
N PHE A 73 61.44 -3.92 -61.83
CA PHE A 73 61.83 -4.53 -63.11
C PHE A 73 62.96 -3.77 -63.83
N ASP A 74 63.16 -2.49 -63.52
CA ASP A 74 64.23 -1.66 -64.08
C ASP A 74 65.59 -1.96 -63.40
N SER A 75 65.55 -2.49 -62.18
CA SER A 75 66.73 -2.91 -61.40
C SER A 75 67.11 -4.39 -61.56
N MET A 76 66.40 -5.14 -62.41
CA MET A 76 66.65 -6.56 -62.64
C MET A 76 67.72 -6.75 -63.73
N GLU A 77 68.69 -7.65 -63.51
CA GLU A 77 69.72 -8.00 -64.52
C GLU A 77 69.07 -8.34 -65.88
N PRO A 78 69.78 -8.10 -67.01
CA PRO A 78 69.26 -8.38 -68.34
C PRO A 78 68.64 -9.79 -68.43
N TYR A 79 67.31 -9.84 -68.59
CA TYR A 79 66.52 -11.07 -68.50
C TYR A 79 66.84 -12.10 -69.60
N ILE A 80 67.59 -11.68 -70.64
CA ILE A 80 68.07 -12.52 -71.72
C ILE A 80 69.50 -12.15 -72.11
N ASP A 81 70.38 -13.14 -72.13
CA ASP A 81 71.71 -13.02 -72.74
C ASP A 81 71.56 -13.13 -74.26
N THR A 82 71.43 -11.97 -74.90
CA THR A 82 71.29 -11.81 -76.35
C THR A 82 72.43 -12.49 -77.12
N TYR A 83 73.63 -12.53 -76.53
CA TYR A 83 74.83 -13.05 -77.17
C TYR A 83 74.87 -14.58 -77.16
N GLU A 84 74.53 -15.21 -76.04
CA GLU A 84 74.44 -16.68 -75.99
C GLU A 84 73.28 -17.23 -76.83
N VAL A 85 72.16 -16.50 -76.93
CA VAL A 85 71.05 -16.87 -77.84
C VAL A 85 71.49 -16.75 -79.31
N TYR A 86 72.19 -15.68 -79.67
CA TYR A 86 72.76 -15.50 -81.02
C TYR A 86 73.72 -16.64 -81.40
N LYS A 87 74.58 -17.05 -80.47
CA LYS A 87 75.54 -18.15 -80.65
C LYS A 87 74.86 -19.51 -80.78
N GLN A 88 73.74 -19.73 -80.09
CA GLN A 88 72.95 -20.95 -80.22
C GLN A 88 72.20 -21.00 -81.57
N LEU A 89 71.64 -19.88 -82.02
CA LEU A 89 70.95 -19.77 -83.31
C LEU A 89 71.91 -19.95 -84.50
N THR A 90 73.08 -19.33 -84.44
CA THR A 90 74.13 -19.50 -85.46
C THR A 90 74.69 -20.93 -85.51
N ARG A 91 74.83 -21.61 -84.35
CA ARG A 91 75.18 -23.04 -84.29
C ARG A 91 74.10 -23.96 -84.87
N ALA A 92 72.83 -23.55 -84.79
CA ALA A 92 71.69 -24.29 -85.35
C ALA A 92 71.52 -24.09 -86.87
N GLY A 93 72.38 -23.30 -87.52
CA GLY A 93 72.39 -23.10 -88.97
C GLY A 93 71.58 -21.91 -89.48
N PHE A 94 71.11 -21.03 -88.59
CA PHE A 94 70.46 -19.78 -88.98
C PHE A 94 71.49 -18.74 -89.44
N THR A 95 71.13 -17.90 -90.41
CA THR A 95 72.00 -16.79 -90.82
C THR A 95 72.09 -15.74 -89.71
N ALA A 96 73.15 -14.93 -89.75
CA ALA A 96 73.34 -13.84 -88.77
C ALA A 96 72.16 -12.87 -88.73
N GLU A 97 71.57 -12.58 -89.89
CA GLU A 97 70.44 -11.67 -90.05
C GLU A 97 69.14 -12.27 -89.49
N GLN A 98 68.86 -13.55 -89.78
CA GLN A 98 67.71 -14.27 -89.24
C GLN A 98 67.80 -14.44 -87.72
N SER A 99 69.01 -14.69 -87.20
CA SER A 99 69.24 -14.83 -85.76
C SER A 99 68.98 -13.51 -85.02
N ASN A 100 69.38 -12.38 -85.60
CA ASN A 100 69.12 -11.06 -85.04
C ASN A 100 67.62 -10.72 -85.03
N GLU A 101 66.92 -11.01 -86.14
CA GLU A 101 65.47 -10.78 -86.24
C GLU A 101 64.67 -11.61 -85.20
N ILE A 102 65.05 -12.88 -85.01
CA ILE A 102 64.42 -13.77 -84.01
C ILE A 102 64.65 -13.24 -82.59
N ILE A 103 65.87 -12.77 -82.32
CA ILE A 103 66.23 -12.18 -81.03
C ILE A 103 65.41 -10.93 -80.76
N ASP A 104 65.31 -10.02 -81.73
CA ASP A 104 64.53 -8.78 -81.59
C ASP A 104 63.05 -9.08 -81.33
N LEU A 105 62.50 -10.08 -82.01
CA LEU A 105 61.12 -10.54 -81.80
C LEU A 105 60.93 -11.16 -80.41
N LEU A 106 61.89 -11.95 -79.94
CA LEU A 106 61.86 -12.58 -78.62
C LEU A 106 61.95 -11.53 -77.52
N VAL A 107 62.87 -10.56 -77.65
CA VAL A 107 63.00 -9.41 -76.73
C VAL A 107 61.71 -8.60 -76.69
N TYR A 108 61.11 -8.31 -77.85
CA TYR A 108 59.84 -7.59 -77.93
C TYR A 108 58.68 -8.34 -77.24
N GLN A 109 58.57 -9.64 -77.50
CA GLN A 109 57.51 -10.47 -76.91
C GLN A 109 57.71 -10.62 -75.39
N LEU A 110 58.93 -10.77 -74.92
CA LEU A 110 59.27 -10.87 -73.51
C LEU A 110 58.91 -9.58 -72.76
N ASN A 111 59.33 -8.43 -73.29
CA ASN A 111 59.02 -7.11 -72.72
C ASN A 111 57.50 -6.86 -72.66
N THR A 112 56.78 -7.19 -73.73
CA THR A 112 55.30 -7.08 -73.77
C THR A 112 54.62 -7.95 -72.71
N LYS A 113 55.12 -9.16 -72.45
CA LYS A 113 54.56 -10.06 -71.44
C LYS A 113 54.93 -9.62 -70.02
N LEU A 114 56.15 -9.12 -69.82
CA LEU A 114 56.64 -8.63 -68.54
C LEU A 114 55.88 -7.39 -68.07
N SER A 115 55.69 -6.42 -68.97
CA SER A 115 54.86 -5.23 -68.70
C SER A 115 53.45 -5.63 -68.25
N LYS A 116 52.81 -6.57 -68.95
CA LYS A 116 51.48 -7.09 -68.58
C LYS A 116 51.48 -7.81 -67.23
N LEU A 117 52.55 -8.52 -66.89
CA LEU A 117 52.69 -9.22 -65.61
C LEU A 117 52.88 -8.24 -64.45
N SER A 118 53.71 -7.21 -64.64
CA SER A 118 53.93 -6.15 -63.64
C SER A 118 52.62 -5.43 -63.29
N THR A 119 51.86 -4.98 -64.29
CA THR A 119 50.57 -4.33 -64.05
C THR A 119 49.59 -5.25 -63.31
N LYS A 120 49.54 -6.54 -63.69
CA LYS A 120 48.67 -7.51 -63.02
C LYS A 120 49.10 -7.75 -61.57
N TYR A 121 50.40 -7.81 -61.30
CA TYR A 121 50.91 -8.03 -59.94
C TYR A 121 50.67 -6.81 -59.05
N SER A 122 50.84 -5.59 -59.57
CA SER A 122 50.45 -4.34 -58.87
C SER A 122 49.00 -4.34 -58.46
N GLN A 123 48.11 -4.67 -59.40
CA GLN A 123 46.67 -4.73 -59.15
C GLN A 123 46.32 -5.79 -58.09
N ILE A 124 47.01 -6.94 -58.07
CA ILE A 124 46.79 -7.98 -57.06
C ILE A 124 47.26 -7.48 -55.69
N TYR A 125 48.44 -6.87 -55.61
CA TYR A 125 48.98 -6.34 -54.36
C TYR A 125 48.10 -5.22 -53.78
N GLU A 126 47.66 -4.28 -54.62
CA GLU A 126 46.73 -3.23 -54.23
C GLU A 126 45.40 -3.83 -53.73
N LEU A 127 44.85 -4.81 -54.45
CA LEU A 127 43.61 -5.48 -54.05
C LEU A 127 43.77 -6.22 -52.71
N GLU A 128 44.88 -6.93 -52.49
CA GLU A 128 45.17 -7.61 -51.23
C GLU A 128 45.29 -6.60 -50.08
N ASN A 129 45.98 -5.48 -50.28
CA ASN A 129 46.11 -4.43 -49.28
C ASN A 129 44.75 -3.79 -48.93
N GLU A 130 43.93 -3.46 -49.94
CA GLU A 130 42.56 -2.97 -49.73
C GLU A 130 41.71 -4.00 -48.98
N GLN A 131 41.85 -5.28 -49.32
CA GLN A 131 41.16 -6.36 -48.61
C GLN A 131 41.56 -6.42 -47.14
N TYR A 132 42.86 -6.32 -46.82
CA TYR A 132 43.32 -6.28 -45.42
C TYR A 132 42.74 -5.09 -44.66
N LEU A 133 42.73 -3.90 -45.28
CA LEU A 133 42.15 -2.71 -44.66
C LEU A 133 40.64 -2.88 -44.41
N PHE A 134 39.93 -3.48 -45.37
CA PHE A 134 38.50 -3.74 -45.24
C PHE A 134 38.20 -4.78 -44.15
N GLU A 135 38.96 -5.87 -44.08
CA GLU A 135 38.82 -6.87 -43.01
C GLU A 135 39.12 -6.27 -41.63
N SER A 136 40.13 -5.40 -41.53
CA SER A 136 40.43 -4.68 -40.29
C SER A 136 39.27 -3.77 -39.88
N ALA A 137 38.73 -2.97 -40.80
CA ALA A 137 37.59 -2.09 -40.55
C ALA A 137 36.33 -2.87 -40.19
N GLN A 138 36.09 -4.03 -40.81
CA GLN A 138 34.98 -4.91 -40.45
C GLN A 138 35.13 -5.47 -39.04
N GLN A 139 36.34 -5.88 -38.66
CA GLN A 139 36.59 -6.42 -37.33
C GLN A 139 36.43 -5.34 -36.27
N GLU A 140 36.92 -4.13 -36.53
CA GLU A 140 36.69 -2.96 -35.67
C GLU A 140 35.20 -2.66 -35.52
N LEU A 141 34.45 -2.57 -36.62
CA LEU A 141 33.00 -2.34 -36.59
C LEU A 141 32.25 -3.44 -35.83
N ARG A 142 32.66 -4.71 -35.99
CA ARG A 142 32.06 -5.84 -35.26
C ARG A 142 32.30 -5.73 -33.75
N VAL A 143 33.51 -5.36 -33.35
CA VAL A 143 33.85 -5.13 -31.94
C VAL A 143 33.04 -3.96 -31.39
N ASP A 144 32.96 -2.85 -32.11
CA ASP A 144 32.18 -1.68 -31.70
C ASP A 144 30.69 -1.98 -31.56
N ILE A 145 30.10 -2.70 -32.51
CA ILE A 145 28.69 -3.13 -32.41
C ILE A 145 28.50 -4.04 -31.20
N THR A 146 29.41 -4.98 -30.96
CA THR A 146 29.30 -5.91 -29.83
C THR A 146 29.42 -5.16 -28.51
N ARG A 147 30.41 -4.29 -28.39
CA ARG A 147 30.63 -3.42 -27.22
C ARG A 147 29.44 -2.53 -26.95
N ASN A 148 28.90 -1.89 -27.99
CA ASN A 148 27.73 -1.02 -27.88
C ASN A 148 26.50 -1.81 -27.40
N ARG A 149 26.27 -3.02 -27.94
CA ARG A 149 25.19 -3.90 -27.51
C ARG A 149 25.35 -4.34 -26.06
N GLU A 150 26.54 -4.75 -25.66
CA GLU A 150 26.85 -5.11 -24.27
C GLU A 150 26.62 -3.94 -23.33
N GLN A 151 27.07 -2.74 -23.70
CA GLN A 151 26.81 -1.52 -22.93
C GLN A 151 25.31 -1.27 -22.77
N HIS A 152 24.52 -1.33 -23.84
CA HIS A 152 23.07 -1.15 -23.76
C HIS A 152 22.38 -2.22 -22.92
N ILE A 153 22.82 -3.47 -23.00
CA ILE A 153 22.29 -4.57 -22.17
C ILE A 153 22.62 -4.30 -20.70
N ASN A 154 23.87 -3.95 -20.39
CA ASN A 154 24.29 -3.63 -19.02
C ASN A 154 23.52 -2.44 -18.44
N ASP A 155 23.33 -1.38 -19.24
CA ASP A 155 22.52 -0.22 -18.86
C ASP A 155 21.06 -0.62 -18.60
N ALA A 156 20.48 -1.47 -19.46
CA ALA A 156 19.11 -1.95 -19.29
C ALA A 156 18.97 -2.82 -18.03
N VAL A 157 19.89 -3.75 -17.79
CA VAL A 157 19.93 -4.59 -16.58
C VAL A 157 20.06 -3.73 -15.33
N THR A 158 20.93 -2.72 -15.35
CA THR A 158 21.10 -1.79 -14.23
C THR A 158 19.81 -1.03 -13.92
N LYS A 159 19.11 -0.54 -14.96
CA LYS A 159 17.82 0.13 -14.81
C LYS A 159 16.73 -0.81 -14.28
N ILE A 160 16.69 -2.06 -14.73
CA ILE A 160 15.76 -3.07 -14.23
C ILE A 160 16.00 -3.35 -12.74
N ASN A 161 17.26 -3.55 -12.34
CA ASN A 161 17.61 -3.79 -10.94
C ASN A 161 17.26 -2.60 -10.04
N ALA A 162 17.48 -1.37 -10.52
CA ALA A 162 17.08 -0.16 -9.81
C ALA A 162 15.55 -0.11 -9.65
N LEU A 163 14.79 -0.39 -10.71
CA LEU A 163 13.33 -0.43 -10.66
C LEU A 163 12.79 -1.53 -9.74
N GLU A 164 13.42 -2.70 -9.72
CA GLU A 164 13.08 -3.79 -8.81
C GLU A 164 13.28 -3.38 -7.35
N THR A 165 14.43 -2.76 -7.04
CA THR A 165 14.72 -2.24 -5.71
C THR A 165 13.71 -1.15 -5.30
N ASP A 166 13.42 -0.21 -6.20
CA ASP A 166 12.43 0.85 -5.95
C ASP A 166 11.03 0.26 -5.71
N TYR A 167 10.65 -0.76 -6.48
CA TYR A 167 9.39 -1.46 -6.31
C TYR A 167 9.31 -2.18 -4.95
N GLU A 168 10.37 -2.87 -4.53
CA GLU A 168 10.44 -3.53 -3.22
C GLU A 168 10.30 -2.51 -2.10
N VAL A 169 11.02 -1.38 -2.15
CA VAL A 169 10.93 -0.30 -1.16
C VAL A 169 9.50 0.25 -1.07
N ILE A 170 8.87 0.54 -2.21
CA ILE A 170 7.50 1.06 -2.25
C ILE A 170 6.51 0.02 -1.72
N SER A 171 6.69 -1.25 -2.05
CA SER A 171 5.85 -2.35 -1.57
C SER A 171 5.94 -2.49 -0.06
N ASP A 172 7.16 -2.43 0.50
CA ASP A 172 7.39 -2.52 1.93
C ASP A 172 6.83 -1.31 2.68
N GLU A 173 7.01 -0.10 2.15
CA GLU A 173 6.42 1.12 2.69
C GLU A 173 4.90 1.06 2.69
N LEU A 174 4.29 0.63 1.57
CA LEU A 174 2.85 0.47 1.46
C LEU A 174 2.32 -0.56 2.46
N ASN A 175 3.00 -1.70 2.61
CA ASN A 175 2.63 -2.72 3.57
C ASN A 175 2.75 -2.20 5.01
N ASN A 176 3.79 -1.42 5.31
CA ASN A 176 3.94 -0.78 6.61
C ASN A 176 2.80 0.22 6.88
N HIS A 177 2.49 1.10 5.93
CA HIS A 177 1.36 2.03 6.03
C HIS A 177 0.02 1.30 6.19
N PHE A 178 -0.16 0.17 5.53
CA PHE A 178 -1.34 -0.66 5.68
C PHE A 178 -1.45 -1.25 7.09
N ILE A 179 -0.34 -1.79 7.63
CA ILE A 179 -0.29 -2.32 9.00
C ILE A 179 -0.54 -1.21 10.02
N GLN A 180 0.08 -0.04 9.83
CA GLN A 180 -0.11 1.12 10.67
C GLN A 180 -1.57 1.58 10.66
N MET A 181 -2.16 1.80 9.48
CA MET A 181 -3.55 2.19 9.34
C MET A 181 -4.50 1.17 9.98
N LYS A 182 -4.23 -0.14 9.82
CA LYS A 182 -5.00 -1.18 10.48
C LYS A 182 -4.91 -1.08 12.00
N ASN A 183 -3.72 -0.81 12.55
CA ASN A 183 -3.53 -0.62 13.99
C ASN A 183 -4.29 0.62 14.47
N ASP A 184 -4.12 1.75 13.78
CA ASP A 184 -4.78 3.02 14.10
C ASP A 184 -6.31 2.87 14.09
N VAL A 185 -6.87 2.16 13.12
CA VAL A 185 -8.30 1.84 13.07
C VAL A 185 -8.72 0.96 14.25
N GLN A 186 -7.94 -0.06 14.61
CA GLN A 186 -8.25 -0.90 15.78
C GLN A 186 -8.21 -0.10 17.08
N VAL A 187 -7.22 0.78 17.25
CA VAL A 187 -7.13 1.69 18.40
C VAL A 187 -8.33 2.63 18.43
N ALA A 188 -8.67 3.28 17.31
CA ALA A 188 -9.82 4.18 17.23
C ALA A 188 -11.15 3.48 17.54
N ILE A 189 -11.34 2.24 17.06
CA ILE A 189 -12.52 1.43 17.38
C ILE A 189 -12.55 1.10 18.88
N ASN A 190 -11.41 0.72 19.47
CA ASN A 190 -11.34 0.40 20.88
C ASN A 190 -11.61 1.63 21.75
N ASP A 191 -11.05 2.78 21.39
CA ASP A 191 -11.30 4.06 22.05
C ASP A 191 -12.78 4.44 21.97
N GLN A 192 -13.40 4.33 20.78
CA GLN A 192 -14.83 4.58 20.62
C GLN A 192 -15.67 3.63 21.49
N LYS A 193 -15.31 2.34 21.57
CA LYS A 193 -15.99 1.36 22.41
C LYS A 193 -15.82 1.67 23.90
N SER A 194 -14.61 2.06 24.31
CA SER A 194 -14.30 2.47 25.68
C SER A 194 -15.09 3.73 26.06
N ASP A 195 -15.09 4.74 25.20
CA ASP A 195 -15.85 5.98 25.36
C ASP A 195 -17.35 5.74 25.46
N ASN A 196 -17.91 4.89 24.58
CA ASN A 196 -19.32 4.51 24.64
C ASN A 196 -19.64 3.78 25.94
N THR A 197 -18.75 2.89 26.40
CA THR A 197 -18.90 2.18 27.67
C THR A 197 -18.84 3.14 28.84
N LEU A 198 -17.91 4.11 28.84
CA LEU A 198 -17.79 5.14 29.86
C LEU A 198 -19.03 6.03 29.90
N LYS A 199 -19.50 6.49 28.73
CA LYS A 199 -20.75 7.26 28.61
C LYS A 199 -21.94 6.48 29.18
N SER A 200 -22.07 5.20 28.84
CA SER A 200 -23.12 4.31 29.38
C SER A 200 -23.02 4.18 30.91
N LYS A 201 -21.82 3.91 31.44
CA LYS A 201 -21.58 3.87 32.90
C LYS A 201 -21.93 5.19 33.57
N LYS A 202 -21.58 6.33 32.98
CA LYS A 202 -21.92 7.66 33.50
C LYS A 202 -23.43 7.88 33.57
N ILE A 203 -24.17 7.46 32.55
CA ILE A 203 -25.64 7.50 32.55
C ILE A 203 -26.20 6.60 33.66
N MET A 204 -25.68 5.37 33.80
CA MET A 204 -26.11 4.45 34.86
C MET A 204 -25.87 5.03 36.26
N LEU A 205 -24.72 5.65 36.50
CA LEU A 205 -24.42 6.33 37.77
C LEU A 205 -25.38 7.49 38.04
N ARG A 206 -25.68 8.32 37.03
CA ARG A 206 -26.67 9.39 37.14
C ARG A 206 -28.07 8.87 37.47
N ILE A 207 -28.47 7.75 36.87
CA ILE A 207 -29.74 7.08 37.17
C ILE A 207 -29.76 6.60 38.62
N GLN A 208 -28.69 5.96 39.08
CA GLN A 208 -28.57 5.50 40.47
C GLN A 208 -28.60 6.66 41.47
N GLU A 209 -27.86 7.73 41.21
CA GLU A 209 -27.86 8.94 42.03
C GLU A 209 -29.25 9.57 42.09
N THR A 210 -29.93 9.69 40.93
CA THR A 210 -31.29 10.23 40.86
C THR A 210 -32.29 9.34 41.60
N ASN A 211 -32.20 8.03 41.43
CA ASN A 211 -33.07 7.08 42.13
C ASN A 211 -32.85 7.12 43.65
N HIS A 212 -31.58 7.16 44.08
CA HIS A 212 -31.24 7.33 45.49
C HIS A 212 -31.80 8.65 46.02
N LYS A 213 -31.61 9.76 45.30
CA LYS A 213 -32.14 11.07 45.66
C LYS A 213 -33.66 11.05 45.81
N ILE A 214 -34.39 10.54 44.81
CA ILE A 214 -35.86 10.39 44.86
C ILE A 214 -36.27 9.53 46.06
N THR A 215 -35.63 8.39 46.28
CA THR A 215 -35.93 7.49 47.40
C THR A 215 -35.72 8.19 48.74
N THR A 216 -34.61 8.91 48.90
CA THR A 216 -34.33 9.67 50.12
C THR A 216 -35.31 10.81 50.33
N GLU A 217 -35.57 11.62 49.30
CA GLU A 217 -36.52 12.74 49.37
C GLU A 217 -37.93 12.25 49.66
N LEU A 218 -38.37 11.15 49.03
CA LEU A 218 -39.67 10.52 49.29
C LEU A 218 -39.75 9.97 50.73
N ASN A 219 -38.72 9.28 51.21
CA ASN A 219 -38.69 8.75 52.58
C ASN A 219 -38.72 9.89 53.60
N MET A 220 -37.96 10.96 53.36
CA MET A 220 -37.94 12.17 54.19
C MET A 220 -39.30 12.87 54.17
N ALA A 221 -39.94 13.01 52.99
CA ALA A 221 -41.28 13.57 52.85
C ALA A 221 -42.33 12.74 53.60
N MET A 222 -42.36 11.43 53.40
CA MET A 222 -43.28 10.52 54.12
C MET A 222 -43.07 10.59 55.63
N ARG A 223 -41.82 10.58 56.11
CA ARG A 223 -41.51 10.69 57.53
C ARG A 223 -41.96 12.04 58.09
N SER A 224 -41.78 13.12 57.34
CA SER A 224 -42.26 14.46 57.70
C SER A 224 -43.78 14.53 57.75
N GLU A 225 -44.48 13.90 56.81
CA GLU A 225 -45.94 13.81 56.80
C GLU A 225 -46.48 12.97 57.97
N ILE A 226 -45.84 11.85 58.30
CA ILE A 226 -46.21 11.05 59.47
C ILE A 226 -46.01 11.86 60.74
N GLU A 227 -44.88 12.57 60.83
CA GLU A 227 -44.57 13.39 61.98
C GLU A 227 -45.58 14.54 62.13
N SER A 228 -45.92 15.23 61.04
CA SER A 228 -46.94 16.26 61.05
C SER A 228 -48.31 15.68 61.46
N LEU A 229 -48.68 14.51 60.94
CA LEU A 229 -49.91 13.82 61.32
C LEU A 229 -49.91 13.47 62.81
N ARG A 230 -48.77 13.06 63.37
CA ARG A 230 -48.59 12.79 64.81
C ARG A 230 -48.75 14.05 65.66
N TRP A 231 -48.21 15.18 65.21
CA TRP A 231 -48.40 16.49 65.86
C TRP A 231 -49.87 16.91 65.82
N HIS A 232 -50.55 16.72 64.70
CA HIS A 232 -51.97 17.00 64.58
C HIS A 232 -52.81 16.06 65.47
N LEU A 233 -52.57 14.75 65.41
CA LEU A 233 -53.33 13.76 66.17
C LEU A 233 -53.20 13.97 67.68
N SER A 234 -52.00 14.26 68.18
CA SER A 234 -51.81 14.54 69.62
C SER A 234 -52.55 15.81 70.05
N ARG A 235 -52.47 16.89 69.27
CA ARG A 235 -53.16 18.15 69.56
C ARG A 235 -54.68 18.00 69.55
N TRP A 236 -55.22 17.37 68.51
CA TRP A 236 -56.66 17.18 68.35
C TRP A 236 -57.22 16.07 69.26
N GLY A 237 -56.45 15.02 69.52
CA GLY A 237 -56.82 13.94 70.44
C GLY A 237 -56.95 14.43 71.88
N LEU A 238 -56.03 15.27 72.36
CA LEU A 238 -56.13 15.88 73.70
C LEU A 238 -57.37 16.77 73.83
N ILE A 239 -57.65 17.58 72.79
CA ILE A 239 -58.87 18.42 72.75
C ILE A 239 -60.12 17.54 72.78
N ALA A 240 -60.16 16.44 72.02
CA ALA A 240 -61.29 15.52 72.00
C ALA A 240 -61.52 14.84 73.36
N ILE A 241 -60.47 14.41 74.05
CA ILE A 241 -60.57 13.82 75.39
C ILE A 241 -61.09 14.85 76.40
N MET A 242 -60.51 16.06 76.41
CA MET A 242 -60.98 17.14 77.30
C MET A 242 -62.44 17.49 77.02
N ALA A 243 -62.84 17.58 75.75
CA ALA A 243 -64.23 17.81 75.37
C ALA A 243 -65.15 16.68 75.87
N SER A 244 -64.74 15.42 75.76
CA SER A 244 -65.51 14.27 76.24
C SER A 244 -65.73 14.29 77.77
N VAL A 245 -64.69 14.62 78.54
CA VAL A 245 -64.78 14.72 80.01
C VAL A 245 -65.68 15.89 80.42
N CYS A 246 -65.54 17.04 79.77
CA CYS A 246 -66.40 18.21 80.00
C CYS A 246 -67.87 17.89 79.66
N ALA A 247 -68.13 17.29 78.49
CA ALA A 247 -69.47 16.88 78.09
C ALA A 247 -70.09 15.88 79.08
N SER A 248 -69.32 14.90 79.53
CA SER A 248 -69.77 13.92 80.54
C SER A 248 -70.11 14.60 81.86
N SER A 249 -69.27 15.54 82.31
CA SER A 249 -69.48 16.31 83.54
C SER A 249 -70.72 17.22 83.46
N VAL A 250 -70.92 17.90 82.33
CA VAL A 250 -72.13 18.71 82.07
C VAL A 250 -73.37 17.83 82.07
N THR A 251 -73.31 16.65 81.45
CA THR A 251 -74.43 15.70 81.43
C THR A 251 -74.81 15.25 82.84
N ILE A 252 -73.81 14.93 83.68
CA ILE A 252 -74.02 14.58 85.09
C ILE A 252 -74.58 15.76 85.88
N TYR A 253 -74.07 16.98 85.65
CA TYR A 253 -74.54 18.19 86.32
C TYR A 253 -76.00 18.53 85.97
N VAL A 254 -76.35 18.45 84.68
CA VAL A 254 -77.74 18.62 84.23
C VAL A 254 -78.63 17.53 84.82
N TYR A 255 -78.17 16.28 84.86
CA TYR A 255 -78.91 15.19 85.52
C TYR A 255 -79.10 15.44 87.03
N ARG A 256 -78.09 15.98 87.72
CA ARG A 256 -78.15 16.40 89.13
C ARG A 256 -79.17 17.52 89.37
N ILE A 257 -79.15 18.59 88.57
CA ILE A 257 -80.15 19.69 88.65
C ILE A 257 -81.56 19.15 88.37
N LYS A 258 -81.71 18.29 87.36
CA LYS A 258 -83.02 17.72 87.01
C LYS A 258 -83.54 16.82 88.14
N LYS A 259 -82.65 16.08 88.82
CA LYS A 259 -82.97 15.32 90.03
C LYS A 259 -83.37 16.22 91.20
N GLU A 260 -82.71 17.35 91.42
CA GLU A 260 -83.10 18.32 92.46
C GLU A 260 -84.45 18.99 92.16
N ARG A 261 -84.73 19.32 90.89
CA ARG A 261 -86.06 19.78 90.47
C ARG A 261 -87.14 18.71 90.61
N ALA A 262 -86.82 17.44 90.32
CA ALA A 262 -87.75 16.32 90.52
C ALA A 262 -88.01 16.05 92.02
N ASN A 263 -87.03 16.25 92.89
CA ASN A 263 -87.22 16.10 94.34
C ASN A 263 -88.03 17.26 94.94
N SER A 264 -87.97 18.46 94.32
CA SER A 264 -88.78 19.62 94.72
C SER A 264 -90.23 19.55 94.19
N ALA A 265 -90.45 18.90 93.04
CA ALA A 265 -91.78 18.73 92.45
C ALA A 265 -92.65 17.62 93.09
N ASN A 266 -92.08 16.79 93.98
CA ASN A 266 -92.84 15.80 94.74
C ASN A 266 -93.38 16.32 96.09
N ASN A 267 -93.20 17.61 96.40
CA ASN A 267 -93.62 18.24 97.66
C ASN A 267 -94.40 19.56 97.45
N GLU A 268 -95.44 19.61 96.59
CA GLU A 268 -96.51 20.63 96.65
C GLU A 268 -97.70 20.24 95.75
N PHE A 269 -98.76 19.62 96.28
CA PHE A 269 -100.02 20.19 96.81
C PHE A 269 -101.19 20.05 95.80
N VAL A 270 -102.24 19.37 96.25
CA VAL A 270 -103.41 18.88 95.50
C VAL A 270 -104.64 19.77 95.81
N PRO A 271 -105.43 20.22 94.81
CA PRO A 271 -106.77 20.75 95.06
C PRO A 271 -107.90 19.82 94.56
N LEU A 272 -108.83 19.46 95.45
CA LEU A 272 -110.12 18.81 95.16
C LEU A 272 -111.24 19.85 95.06
N VAL A 273 -112.08 19.81 94.00
CA VAL A 273 -113.46 20.33 94.01
C VAL A 273 -114.37 19.41 93.20
N ILE A 274 -115.56 19.19 93.76
CA ILE A 274 -116.58 18.16 93.52
C ILE A 274 -117.55 18.55 92.39
N TYR A 275 -118.11 17.52 91.76
CA TYR A 275 -118.99 17.46 90.58
C TYR A 275 -120.47 17.77 90.89
N GLU A 276 -121.23 18.28 89.91
CA GLU A 276 -122.69 18.06 89.83
C GLU A 276 -123.20 17.94 88.37
N PRO A 277 -124.32 17.20 88.14
CA PRO A 277 -124.58 16.39 86.94
C PRO A 277 -125.82 16.82 86.12
N SER A 278 -125.96 16.36 84.87
CA SER A 278 -127.28 15.98 84.28
C SER A 278 -127.13 15.33 82.89
N GLU A 279 -127.65 14.09 82.78
CA GLU A 279 -128.51 13.51 81.71
C GLU A 279 -128.09 13.60 80.22
N PHE A 280 -128.28 12.62 79.33
CA PHE A 280 -128.64 11.19 79.29
C PHE A 280 -128.49 10.76 77.80
N ASP A 281 -128.79 9.49 77.47
CA ASP A 281 -128.73 8.76 76.17
C ASP A 281 -127.43 7.90 76.04
N GLU A 282 -127.38 6.61 76.44
CA GLU A 282 -128.20 5.42 76.07
C GLU A 282 -128.38 5.33 74.53
N ASP A 283 -127.97 4.32 73.76
CA ASP A 283 -127.63 2.90 73.95
C ASP A 283 -126.71 2.45 72.79
N ASP A 284 -125.87 1.43 72.96
CA ASP A 284 -126.20 0.06 72.48
C ASP A 284 -125.03 -0.93 72.68
N TYR A 285 -125.42 -2.17 72.92
CA TYR A 285 -124.70 -3.29 73.54
C TYR A 285 -123.53 -3.90 72.74
N HIS A 286 -122.56 -4.48 73.47
CA HIS A 286 -122.35 -5.94 73.63
C HIS A 286 -120.91 -6.17 74.17
N ALA A 287 -120.71 -6.63 75.42
CA ALA A 287 -120.96 -8.00 75.92
C ALA A 287 -119.96 -8.98 75.27
N ASP A 288 -119.05 -9.70 75.95
CA ASP A 288 -119.02 -10.30 77.30
C ASP A 288 -117.56 -10.78 77.58
N LEU A 289 -116.99 -10.67 78.81
CA LEU A 289 -117.00 -11.64 79.94
C LEU A 289 -116.55 -13.07 79.52
N ASP A 290 -115.67 -13.84 80.18
CA ASP A 290 -115.20 -13.93 81.58
C ASP A 290 -113.94 -14.86 81.61
N PRO A 291 -113.20 -14.97 82.73
CA PRO A 291 -111.94 -15.69 82.90
C PRO A 291 -112.08 -17.10 83.53
N ASN A 292 -110.92 -17.78 83.59
CA ASN A 292 -110.58 -18.92 84.44
C ASN A 292 -111.13 -20.31 84.05
N ALA A 293 -110.30 -21.13 83.40
CA ALA A 293 -110.32 -22.60 83.53
C ALA A 293 -109.06 -23.23 82.92
N ILE A 294 -108.06 -23.51 83.76
CA ILE A 294 -106.87 -24.38 83.55
C ILE A 294 -105.87 -23.90 82.49
#